data_AF-A0A0C2DDV9-F1
#
_entry.id   AF-A0A0C2DDV9-F1
#
_cell.length_a   1.000
_cell.length_b   1.000
_cell.length_c   1.000
_cell.angle_alpha   90.00
_cell.angle_beta   90.00
_cell.angle_gamma   90.00
#
_symmetry.space_group_name_H-M   'P 1'
#
loop_
_entity.id
_entity.type
_entity.pdbx_description
1 polymer ?
#
loop_
_entity_poly.entity_id
_entity_poly.type
_entity_poly.pdbx_seq_one_letter_code
_entity_poly.pdbx_strand_id
1 'polypeptide(L)'
;MGRTQRLPYLGSCWAVSSAEAMSDRLCVQSGGRIKRLLSDTDILACCGNFCGRGCEGGWPIRAWEYLEKHGVCTGGHYRQKGVCKPYAFHQCGYHPGQTYYGDCPRHTWPTPRCEKFCRRGYPIPYQKDKFWGKVKYEAMFQQRHSISTMGN
;
A
#
# COMPACT_ATOMS: atom_id res chain seq x y z
N MET A 1 7.12 -23.85 -30.08
CA MET A 1 6.63 -24.10 -28.70
C MET A 1 6.74 -22.80 -27.91
N GLY A 2 5.67 -22.01 -27.85
CA GLY A 2 5.62 -20.80 -27.03
C GLY A 2 5.56 -21.17 -25.56
N ARG A 3 6.57 -20.79 -24.77
CA ARG A 3 6.46 -20.86 -23.31
C ARG A 3 5.61 -19.67 -22.88
N THR A 4 4.30 -19.84 -22.86
CA THR A 4 3.41 -18.94 -22.11
C THR A 4 3.69 -19.19 -20.62
N GLN A 5 4.81 -18.66 -20.12
CA GLN A 5 5.06 -18.59 -18.68
C GLN A 5 4.05 -17.60 -18.13
N ARG A 6 3.00 -18.13 -17.51
CA ARG A 6 2.08 -17.36 -16.68
C ARG A 6 2.93 -16.71 -15.59
N LEU A 7 3.28 -15.43 -15.76
CA LEU A 7 4.03 -14.68 -14.75
C LEU A 7 3.27 -14.80 -13.42
N PRO A 8 3.97 -14.95 -12.28
CA PRO A 8 3.30 -15.00 -11.00
C PRO A 8 2.48 -13.73 -10.81
N TYR A 9 1.20 -13.93 -10.56
CA TYR A 9 0.29 -12.83 -10.28
C TYR A 9 0.46 -12.42 -8.82
N LEU A 10 0.81 -11.16 -8.58
CA LEU A 10 0.75 -10.55 -7.25
C LEU A 10 -0.39 -9.53 -7.25
N GLY A 11 -1.56 -9.96 -6.81
CA GLY A 11 -2.77 -9.13 -6.74
C GLY A 11 -2.77 -8.13 -5.57
N SER A 12 -1.62 -7.58 -5.17
CA SER A 12 -1.52 -6.58 -4.09
C SER A 12 -1.76 -5.15 -4.56
N CYS A 13 -1.98 -4.92 -5.85
CA CYS A 13 -2.09 -3.59 -6.45
C CYS A 13 -3.17 -2.70 -5.80
N TRP A 14 -4.28 -3.28 -5.33
CA TRP A 14 -5.33 -2.56 -4.62
C TRP A 14 -4.84 -1.96 -3.30
N ALA A 15 -3.97 -2.68 -2.58
CA ALA A 15 -3.40 -2.23 -1.31
C ALA A 15 -2.28 -1.21 -1.54
N VAL A 16 -1.41 -1.46 -2.53
CA VAL A 16 -0.31 -0.57 -2.90
C VAL A 16 -0.84 0.80 -3.37
N SER A 17 -1.73 0.81 -4.37
CA SER A 17 -2.28 2.06 -4.90
C SER A 17 -3.09 2.83 -3.85
N SER A 18 -3.80 2.13 -2.96
CA SER A 18 -4.48 2.76 -1.82
C SER A 18 -3.49 3.39 -0.85
N ALA A 19 -2.45 2.66 -0.42
CA ALA A 19 -1.43 3.18 0.50
C ALA A 19 -0.69 4.40 -0.07
N GLU A 20 -0.35 4.38 -1.37
CA GLU A 20 0.26 5.50 -2.07
C GLU A 20 -0.65 6.74 -2.04
N ALA A 21 -1.90 6.59 -2.50
CA ALA A 21 -2.85 7.69 -2.51
C ALA A 21 -3.17 8.24 -1.10
N MET A 22 -3.20 7.37 -0.08
CA MET A 22 -3.35 7.78 1.31
C MET A 22 -2.13 8.58 1.80
N SER A 23 -0.92 8.17 1.42
CA SER A 23 0.33 8.86 1.77
C SER A 23 0.40 10.25 1.14
N ASP A 24 0.00 10.37 -0.12
CA ASP A 24 -0.08 11.65 -0.82
C ASP A 24 -1.08 12.59 -0.14
N ARG A 25 -2.27 12.07 0.18
CA ARG A 25 -3.27 12.86 0.92
C ARG A 25 -2.78 13.28 2.31
N LEU A 26 -2.08 12.41 3.02
CA LEU A 26 -1.47 12.74 4.32
C LEU A 26 -0.45 13.88 4.20
N CYS A 27 0.37 13.86 3.14
CA CYS A 27 1.31 14.93 2.84
C CYS A 27 0.58 16.25 2.54
N VAL A 28 -0.38 16.23 1.62
CA VAL A 28 -1.13 17.44 1.22
C VAL A 28 -1.92 18.03 2.38
N GLN A 29 -2.67 17.21 3.12
CA GLN A 29 -3.50 17.66 4.25
C GLN A 29 -2.68 18.19 5.42
N SER A 30 -1.44 17.73 5.58
CA SER A 30 -0.53 18.24 6.61
C SER A 30 0.26 19.48 6.16
N GLY A 31 -0.03 20.04 4.98
CA GLY A 31 0.74 21.15 4.42
C GLY A 31 2.20 20.78 4.16
N GLY A 32 2.48 19.52 3.83
CA GLY A 32 3.82 19.00 3.60
C GLY A 32 4.63 18.69 4.86
N ARG A 33 4.03 18.81 6.06
CA ARG A 33 4.72 18.49 7.33
C ARG A 33 4.97 17.00 7.51
N ILE A 34 4.05 16.16 7.05
CA ILE A 34 4.14 14.70 7.17
C ILE A 34 4.46 14.11 5.81
N LYS A 35 5.73 13.72 5.61
CA LYS A 35 6.23 13.07 4.38
C LYS A 35 6.54 11.60 4.66
N ARG A 36 5.52 10.83 5.03
CA ARG A 36 5.64 9.41 5.38
C ARG A 36 4.78 8.57 4.46
N LEU A 37 5.31 7.43 4.05
CA LEU A 37 4.54 6.41 3.33
C LEU A 37 3.77 5.55 4.34
N LEU A 38 2.51 5.29 4.04
CA LEU A 38 1.71 4.30 4.75
C LEU A 38 2.02 2.90 4.22
N SER A 39 1.91 1.90 5.10
CA SER A 39 2.26 0.53 4.77
C SER A 39 1.17 -0.16 3.96
N ASP A 40 1.46 -0.35 2.68
CA ASP A 40 0.75 -1.29 1.82
C ASP A 40 0.68 -2.70 2.42
N THR A 41 1.71 -3.12 3.16
CA THR A 41 1.84 -4.46 3.74
C THR A 41 0.96 -4.64 4.96
N ASP A 42 0.79 -3.58 5.77
CA ASP A 42 -0.18 -3.57 6.86
C ASP A 42 -1.62 -3.69 6.31
N ILE A 43 -1.96 -2.91 5.27
CA ILE A 43 -3.27 -3.01 4.60
C ILE A 43 -3.48 -4.41 4.02
N LEU A 44 -2.51 -4.91 3.25
CA LEU A 44 -2.57 -6.18 2.56
C LEU A 44 -2.73 -7.37 3.50
N ALA A 45 -1.94 -7.39 4.59
CA ALA A 45 -1.89 -8.52 5.52
C ALA A 45 -2.98 -8.45 6.60
N CYS A 46 -3.30 -7.26 7.11
CA CYS A 46 -4.14 -7.08 8.30
C CYS A 46 -5.57 -6.64 8.03
N CYS A 47 -5.92 -6.21 6.82
CA CYS A 47 -7.33 -5.96 6.50
C CYS A 47 -8.14 -7.27 6.40
N GLY A 48 -7.51 -8.35 5.95
CA GLY A 48 -8.13 -9.67 5.82
C GLY A 48 -9.33 -9.68 4.87
N ASN A 49 -10.31 -10.54 5.17
CA ASN A 49 -11.48 -10.79 4.33
C ASN A 49 -12.34 -9.54 4.07
N PHE A 50 -12.23 -8.52 4.93
CA PHE A 50 -12.94 -7.25 4.75
C PHE A 50 -12.51 -6.52 3.47
N CYS A 51 -11.21 -6.56 3.13
CA CYS A 51 -10.70 -5.96 1.90
C CYS A 51 -10.67 -6.92 0.72
N GLY A 52 -10.81 -8.22 0.92
CA GLY A 52 -10.73 -9.23 -0.14
C GLY A 52 -9.83 -10.40 0.25
N ARG A 53 -9.00 -10.86 -0.69
CA ARG A 53 -8.16 -12.06 -0.55
C ARG A 53 -6.67 -11.75 -0.65
N GLY A 54 -6.26 -10.59 -0.16
CA GLY A 54 -4.84 -10.20 -0.10
C GLY A 54 -4.17 -10.20 -1.47
N CYS A 55 -3.17 -11.07 -1.66
CA CYS A 55 -2.43 -11.24 -2.90
C CYS A 55 -3.23 -11.88 -4.05
N GLU A 56 -4.44 -12.38 -3.79
CA GLU A 56 -5.37 -12.83 -4.84
C GLU A 56 -6.28 -11.70 -5.34
N GLY A 57 -6.18 -10.51 -4.75
CA GLY A 57 -6.98 -9.33 -5.10
C GLY A 57 -7.82 -8.80 -3.95
N GLY A 58 -8.33 -7.58 -4.13
CA GLY A 58 -9.09 -6.88 -3.11
C GLY A 58 -9.68 -5.56 -3.62
N TRP A 59 -10.37 -4.88 -2.72
CA TRP A 59 -11.19 -3.71 -3.01
C TRP A 59 -10.55 -2.44 -2.45
N PRO A 60 -10.08 -1.50 -3.30
CA PRO A 60 -9.46 -0.25 -2.84
C PRO A 60 -10.36 0.54 -1.88
N ILE A 61 -11.67 0.59 -2.11
CA ILE A 61 -12.62 1.29 -1.22
C ILE A 61 -12.59 0.74 0.22
N ARG A 62 -12.43 -0.58 0.38
CA ARG A 62 -12.31 -1.21 1.70
C ARG A 62 -10.98 -0.92 2.36
N ALA A 63 -9.91 -0.69 1.59
CA ALA A 63 -8.65 -0.21 2.13
C ALA A 63 -8.80 1.17 2.79
N TRP A 64 -9.55 2.07 2.17
CA TRP A 64 -9.89 3.37 2.75
C TRP A 64 -10.71 3.24 4.02
N GLU A 65 -11.75 2.40 4.03
CA GLU A 65 -12.52 2.12 5.24
C GLU A 65 -11.66 1.48 6.35
N TYR A 66 -10.69 0.64 5.99
CA TYR A 66 -9.74 0.06 6.93
C TYR A 66 -8.86 1.14 7.58
N LEU A 67 -8.36 2.10 6.78
CA LEU A 67 -7.62 3.26 7.27
C LEU A 67 -8.44 4.07 8.28
N GLU A 68 -9.75 4.24 8.07
CA GLU A 68 -10.62 4.95 9.02
C GLU A 68 -10.81 4.17 10.33
N LYS A 69 -11.13 2.88 10.24
CA LYS A 69 -11.56 2.08 11.41
C LYS A 69 -10.38 1.58 12.24
N HIS A 70 -9.29 1.21 11.59
CA HIS A 70 -8.18 0.52 12.22
C HIS A 70 -6.88 1.29 12.18
N GLY A 71 -6.74 2.24 11.26
CA GLY A 71 -5.50 2.95 11.00
C GLY A 71 -4.42 2.05 10.40
N VAL A 72 -3.46 2.70 9.72
CA VAL A 72 -2.37 2.03 8.99
C VAL A 72 -1.03 2.59 9.49
N CYS A 73 -0.08 1.71 9.79
CA CYS A 73 1.26 2.12 10.21
C CYS A 73 2.14 2.59 9.05
N THR A 74 3.30 3.18 9.35
CA THR A 74 4.25 3.60 8.31
C THR A 74 4.85 2.40 7.57
N GLY A 75 5.09 2.58 6.28
CA GLY A 75 5.75 1.62 5.43
C GLY A 75 6.73 2.27 4.47
N GLY A 76 7.06 1.54 3.41
CA GLY A 76 8.01 1.97 2.41
C GLY A 76 8.43 0.80 1.51
N HIS A 77 9.43 1.03 0.69
CA HIS A 77 9.90 0.02 -0.26
C HIS A 77 10.43 -1.24 0.42
N TYR A 78 10.57 -2.30 -0.36
CA TYR A 78 11.14 -3.57 0.10
C TYR A 78 12.47 -3.34 0.84
N ARG A 79 12.60 -3.90 2.05
CA ARG A 79 13.74 -3.76 2.97
C ARG A 79 14.04 -2.34 3.48
N GLN A 80 13.24 -1.32 3.16
CA GLN A 80 13.44 0.04 3.65
C GLN A 80 13.53 0.08 5.18
N LYS A 81 14.55 0.77 5.69
CA LYS A 81 14.78 0.99 7.12
C LYS A 81 14.07 2.26 7.58
N GLY A 82 13.87 2.40 8.90
CA GLY A 82 13.25 3.61 9.47
C GLY A 82 11.75 3.72 9.24
N VAL A 83 11.08 2.60 8.95
CA VAL A 83 9.62 2.49 8.77
C VAL A 83 9.12 1.25 9.52
N CYS A 84 7.85 1.23 9.94
CA CYS A 84 7.31 0.13 10.74
C CYS A 84 7.20 -1.17 9.94
N LYS A 85 6.57 -1.12 8.75
CA LYS A 85 6.32 -2.28 7.88
C LYS A 85 6.66 -1.98 6.42
N PRO A 86 7.89 -2.24 5.96
CA PRO A 86 8.24 -2.12 4.55
C PRO A 86 7.50 -3.16 3.70
N TYR A 87 7.47 -2.94 2.39
CA TYR A 87 6.84 -3.86 1.45
C TYR A 87 7.37 -5.29 1.63
N ALA A 88 6.48 -6.28 1.66
CA ALA A 88 6.83 -7.67 1.96
C ALA A 88 7.57 -8.37 0.81
N PHE A 89 7.37 -7.94 -0.43
CA PHE A 89 7.83 -8.67 -1.61
C PHE A 89 9.03 -8.00 -2.26
N HIS A 90 10.04 -8.80 -2.63
CA HIS A 90 11.13 -8.29 -3.42
C HIS A 90 10.67 -8.04 -4.85
N GLN A 91 11.31 -7.08 -5.50
CA GLN A 91 11.10 -6.84 -6.91
C GLN A 91 11.69 -8.02 -7.71
N CYS A 92 10.97 -8.49 -8.71
CA CYS A 92 11.39 -9.57 -9.59
C CYS A 92 11.07 -9.19 -11.03
N GLY A 93 11.82 -9.71 -11.99
CA GLY A 93 11.63 -9.40 -13.40
C GLY A 93 12.90 -9.62 -14.20
N TYR A 94 12.75 -9.87 -15.50
CA TYR A 94 13.89 -9.95 -16.38
C TYR A 94 14.22 -8.56 -16.93
N HIS A 95 15.35 -8.01 -16.49
CA HIS A 95 15.89 -6.75 -16.97
C HIS A 95 17.31 -7.00 -17.51
N PRO A 96 17.55 -6.86 -18.83
CA PRO A 96 18.87 -7.14 -19.42
C PRO A 96 20.00 -6.39 -18.69
N GLY A 97 21.02 -7.13 -18.25
CA GLY A 97 22.20 -6.56 -17.58
C GLY A 97 22.00 -6.13 -16.13
N GLN A 98 20.81 -6.32 -15.53
CA GLN A 98 20.58 -6.02 -14.12
C GLN A 98 20.56 -7.29 -13.28
N THR A 99 21.43 -7.33 -12.26
CA THR A 99 21.53 -8.44 -11.29
C THR A 99 20.66 -8.23 -10.05
N TYR A 100 20.04 -7.05 -9.91
CA TYR A 100 19.23 -6.70 -8.74
C TYR A 100 17.86 -7.40 -8.72
N TYR A 101 17.28 -7.65 -9.90
CA TYR A 101 15.99 -8.33 -10.03
C TYR A 101 16.23 -9.83 -10.13
N GLY A 102 15.78 -10.55 -9.09
CA GLY A 102 15.80 -12.01 -9.10
C GLY A 102 14.69 -12.60 -9.97
N ASP A 103 14.77 -13.91 -10.19
CA ASP A 103 13.71 -14.66 -10.85
C ASP A 103 12.38 -14.50 -10.10
N CYS A 104 11.31 -14.27 -10.87
CA CYS A 104 9.98 -14.25 -10.33
C CYS A 104 9.53 -15.67 -9.94
N PRO A 105 8.83 -15.86 -8.81
CA PRO A 105 8.34 -17.17 -8.42
C PRO A 105 7.41 -17.75 -9.50
N ARG A 106 7.27 -19.07 -9.56
CA ARG A 106 6.36 -19.69 -10.55
C ARG A 106 4.88 -19.67 -10.14
N HIS A 107 4.61 -19.29 -8.89
CA HIS A 107 3.28 -19.29 -8.28
C HIS A 107 2.96 -17.92 -7.68
N THR A 108 1.67 -17.66 -7.48
CA THR A 108 1.17 -16.48 -6.78
C THR A 108 1.82 -16.38 -5.40
N TRP A 109 2.31 -15.19 -5.07
CA TRP A 109 2.86 -14.92 -3.75
C TRP A 109 1.77 -15.11 -2.67
N PRO A 110 2.05 -15.84 -1.58
CA PRO A 110 1.09 -15.94 -0.49
C PRO A 110 0.95 -14.59 0.20
N THR A 111 -0.27 -14.26 0.61
CA THR A 111 -0.53 -13.09 1.46
C THR A 111 0.27 -13.22 2.76
N PRO A 112 1.06 -12.20 3.16
CA PRO A 112 1.82 -12.26 4.39
C PRO A 112 0.88 -12.36 5.59
N ARG A 113 1.34 -12.96 6.69
CA ARG A 113 0.56 -13.01 7.93
C ARG A 113 0.39 -11.60 8.51
N CYS A 114 -0.78 -11.32 9.06
CA CYS A 114 -0.99 -10.09 9.82
C CYS A 114 -0.17 -10.12 11.11
N GLU A 115 0.84 -9.27 11.19
CA GLU A 115 1.66 -9.07 12.38
C GLU A 115 1.32 -7.71 13.00
N LYS A 116 0.84 -7.66 14.25
CA LYS A 116 0.52 -6.40 14.94
C LYS A 116 1.72 -5.79 15.67
N PHE A 117 2.90 -5.89 15.06
CA PHE A 117 4.16 -5.32 15.54
C PHE A 117 5.00 -4.79 14.37
N CYS A 118 5.85 -3.80 14.65
CA CYS A 118 6.79 -3.25 13.67
C CYS A 118 8.05 -4.11 13.55
N ARG A 119 8.80 -3.94 12.46
CA ARG A 119 10.10 -4.60 12.30
C ARG A 119 11.02 -4.33 13.48
N ARG A 120 11.85 -5.32 13.83
CA ARG A 120 12.86 -5.18 14.90
C ARG A 120 13.79 -3.98 14.60
N GLY A 121 14.04 -3.18 15.65
CA GLY A 121 14.88 -1.98 15.57
C GLY A 121 14.13 -0.71 15.15
N TYR A 122 12.83 -0.78 14.84
CA TYR A 122 12.01 0.42 14.67
C TYR A 122 11.60 0.97 16.06
N PRO A 123 11.82 2.26 16.36
CA PRO A 123 11.67 2.79 17.72
C PRO A 123 10.22 3.02 18.16
N ILE A 124 9.27 3.10 17.22
CA ILE A 124 7.87 3.42 17.52
C ILE A 124 7.06 2.10 17.54
N PRO A 125 6.30 1.82 18.61
CA PRO A 125 5.41 0.65 18.65
C PRO A 125 4.31 0.71 17.59
N TYR A 126 3.91 -0.45 17.06
CA TYR A 126 2.91 -0.57 15.97
C TYR A 126 1.64 0.25 16.19
N GLN A 127 1.02 0.17 17.38
CA GLN A 127 -0.21 0.92 17.66
C GLN A 127 -0.02 2.44 17.68
N LYS A 128 1.19 2.91 18.03
CA LYS A 128 1.52 4.34 18.09
C LYS A 128 1.99 4.91 16.74
N ASP A 129 2.35 4.04 15.81
CA ASP A 129 2.81 4.42 14.47
C ASP A 129 1.67 4.52 13.44
N LYS A 130 0.44 4.30 13.88
CA LYS A 130 -0.74 4.30 13.01
C LYS A 130 -1.19 5.72 12.67
N PHE A 131 -1.66 5.86 11.43
CA PHE A 131 -2.37 7.02 10.93
C PHE A 131 -3.81 6.61 10.62
N TRP A 132 -4.75 7.50 10.91
CA TRP A 132 -6.17 7.29 10.67
C TRP A 132 -6.68 8.27 9.61
N GLY A 133 -7.55 7.77 8.75
CA GLY A 133 -8.20 8.54 7.70
C GLY A 133 -9.55 9.09 8.15
N LYS A 134 -9.98 10.17 7.50
CA LYS A 134 -11.39 10.57 7.46
C LYS A 134 -11.82 10.58 5.99
N VAL A 135 -12.61 9.60 5.58
CA VAL A 135 -13.18 9.49 4.24
C VAL A 135 -14.41 10.39 4.20
N LYS A 136 -14.33 11.45 3.40
CA LYS A 136 -15.52 12.15 2.92
C LYS A 136 -15.90 11.51 1.59
N TYR A 137 -17.00 10.76 1.58
CA TYR A 137 -17.47 10.00 0.40
C TYR A 137 -17.87 10.87 -0.80
N GLU A 138 -17.90 12.20 -0.67
CA GLU A 138 -18.36 13.14 -1.72
C GLU A 138 -17.44 13.22 -2.94
N ALA A 139 -16.15 12.84 -2.83
CA ALA A 139 -15.18 13.09 -3.91
C ALA A 139 -14.92 11.92 -4.87
N MET A 140 -15.51 10.73 -4.67
CA MET A 140 -15.24 9.57 -5.53
C MET A 140 -16.13 9.50 -6.78
N PHE A 141 -17.14 10.36 -6.92
CA PHE A 141 -18.07 10.37 -8.06
C PHE A 141 -18.09 11.66 -8.90
N GLN A 142 -17.30 12.68 -8.56
CA GLN A 142 -17.29 13.96 -9.28
C GLN A 142 -16.00 14.17 -10.06
N GLN A 143 -15.83 13.33 -11.08
CA GLN A 143 -15.06 13.69 -12.26
C GLN A 143 -15.99 14.46 -13.21
N ARG A 144 -16.39 15.66 -12.82
CA ARG A 144 -16.92 16.67 -13.75
C ARG A 144 -16.23 17.99 -13.47
N HIS A 145 -15.38 18.35 -14.41
CA HIS A 145 -14.88 19.68 -14.70
C HIS A 145 -15.67 20.82 -14.04
N SER A 146 -14.97 21.59 -13.21
CA SER A 146 -15.07 23.05 -13.24
C SER A 146 -13.77 23.65 -12.73
N ILE A 147 -12.94 24.08 -13.69
CA ILE A 147 -12.02 25.18 -13.49
C ILE A 147 -12.92 26.41 -13.31
N SER A 148 -12.88 27.03 -12.13
CA SER A 148 -13.37 28.40 -11.95
C SER A 148 -12.36 29.14 -11.08
N THR A 149 -11.61 30.02 -11.72
CA THR A 149 -10.68 30.98 -11.13
C THR A 149 -11.39 31.97 -10.21
N MET A 150 -10.69 32.39 -9.15
CA MET A 150 -11.04 33.56 -8.33
C MET A 150 -11.14 34.83 -9.19
N GLY A 151 -12.06 35.73 -8.84
CA GLY A 151 -12.06 37.12 -9.32
C GLY A 151 -13.25 37.92 -8.82
N ASN A 152 -12.98 38.88 -7.93
CA ASN A 152 -13.77 40.03 -7.43
C ASN A 152 -15.26 39.84 -7.11
#